data_AF-A0A7Z9JG58-F1
#
_entry.id   AF-A0A7Z9JG58-F1
#
_cell.length_a   1.000
_cell.length_b   1.000
_cell.length_c   1.000
_cell.angle_alpha   90.00
_cell.angle_beta   90.00
_cell.angle_gamma   90.00
#
_symmetry.space_group_name_H-M   'P 1'
#
loop_
_entity.id
_entity.type
_entity.pdbx_description
1 polymer ?
#
loop_
_entity_poly.entity_id
_entity_poly.type
_entity_poly.pdbx_seq_one_letter_code
_entity_poly.pdbx_strand_id
1 'polypeptide(L)'
;MLTVKEAASFLSVSPRTVSRLRREGLVFFWVVENGKKRLGCTEKMLSRFQNQNSKRLESASRFSRLTRTEKQQIVIASMHYSGSGRSLNDVASELAKKTGRGHETIRSLLHSVEQTSQSLNSKKPLSKQNAKVIERARRYGITWNVLAKRFNKSVGSLQKAVVRLRATRLKQLNISYVKLDVFQRDDAEEVILSPLAVKKLLPPVLLIDPLHFGFDSEMQVQANETAMVSAMHLLRRRAKLSIQQLPYSPKGEVIDRIETDLRWSYLLQQQLVLFAIQPCIAVAIQHIGRPLHELPPLEVIVIINEVISIANDSCGSLDPSKGQSTTRTPAATLDRTLSKSNTLKVQDRAATRLKIPSIQLPFKQLAPETKT
;
A
#
# COMPACT_ATOMS: atom_id res chain seq x y z
N MET A 1 11.15 5.25 -62.87
CA MET A 1 11.25 4.58 -61.55
C MET A 1 10.37 5.33 -60.56
N LEU A 2 9.40 4.64 -59.94
CA LEU A 2 8.43 5.23 -59.04
C LEU A 2 9.10 5.66 -57.73
N THR A 3 8.82 6.87 -57.26
CA THR A 3 9.30 7.38 -55.96
C THR A 3 8.59 6.68 -54.79
N VAL A 4 9.10 6.86 -53.56
CA VAL A 4 8.43 6.36 -52.34
C VAL A 4 7.00 6.91 -52.21
N LYS A 5 6.76 8.15 -52.64
CA LYS A 5 5.42 8.77 -52.61
C LYS A 5 4.51 8.14 -53.66
N GLU A 6 4.99 7.96 -54.88
CA GLU A 6 4.22 7.30 -55.95
C GLU A 6 3.92 5.83 -55.62
N ALA A 7 4.88 5.11 -55.04
CA ALA A 7 4.68 3.74 -54.56
C ALA A 7 3.64 3.66 -53.43
N ALA A 8 3.61 4.66 -52.53
CA ALA A 8 2.60 4.76 -51.48
C ALA A 8 1.20 4.96 -52.08
N SER A 9 1.06 5.84 -53.07
CA SER A 9 -0.18 6.06 -53.81
C SER A 9 -0.63 4.82 -54.57
N PHE A 10 0.29 4.14 -55.28
CA PHE A 10 0.01 2.92 -56.04
C PHE A 10 -0.54 1.80 -55.15
N LEU A 11 0.04 1.62 -53.96
CA LEU A 11 -0.39 0.61 -52.99
C LEU A 11 -1.53 1.08 -52.08
N SER A 12 -2.05 2.31 -52.24
CA SER A 12 -3.08 2.91 -51.37
C SER A 12 -2.72 2.87 -49.87
N VAL A 13 -1.45 3.10 -49.52
CA VAL A 13 -0.94 3.09 -48.13
C VAL A 13 -0.15 4.36 -47.82
N SER A 14 0.12 4.62 -46.53
CA SER A 14 0.95 5.77 -46.15
C SER A 14 2.45 5.55 -46.46
N PRO A 15 3.24 6.61 -46.70
CA PRO A 15 4.70 6.50 -46.91
C PRO A 15 5.44 5.79 -45.76
N ARG A 16 4.95 5.92 -44.53
CA ARG A 16 5.49 5.20 -43.36
C ARG A 16 5.23 3.69 -43.43
N THR A 17 4.11 3.29 -44.03
CA THR A 17 3.78 1.89 -44.28
C THR A 17 4.70 1.31 -45.35
N VAL A 18 5.01 2.06 -46.41
CA VAL A 18 6.00 1.66 -47.42
C VAL A 18 7.36 1.39 -46.77
N SER A 19 7.84 2.25 -45.86
CA SER A 19 9.08 2.00 -45.12
C SER A 19 9.04 0.72 -44.27
N ARG A 20 7.88 0.32 -43.76
CA ARG A 20 7.71 -0.94 -43.03
C ARG A 20 7.69 -2.14 -43.97
N LEU A 21 6.94 -2.05 -45.08
CA LEU A 21 6.87 -3.08 -46.11
C LEU A 21 8.25 -3.36 -46.72
N ARG A 22 9.15 -2.35 -46.77
CA ARG A 22 10.54 -2.54 -47.18
C ARG A 22 11.32 -3.51 -46.29
N ARG A 23 11.05 -3.54 -44.99
CA ARG A 23 11.65 -4.53 -44.07
C ARG A 23 11.00 -5.91 -44.19
N GLU A 24 9.80 -5.95 -44.75
CA GLU A 24 8.99 -7.16 -44.95
C GLU A 24 9.14 -7.73 -46.38
N GLY A 25 10.10 -7.20 -47.18
CA GLY A 25 10.46 -7.75 -48.48
C GLY A 25 10.17 -6.87 -49.71
N LEU A 26 9.62 -5.66 -49.54
CA LEU A 26 9.44 -4.73 -50.66
C LEU A 26 10.79 -4.06 -51.04
N VAL A 27 11.35 -4.46 -52.18
CA VAL A 27 12.69 -4.00 -52.60
C VAL A 27 12.63 -2.61 -53.22
N PHE A 28 13.54 -1.74 -52.77
CA PHE A 28 13.80 -0.41 -53.35
C PHE A 28 15.27 -0.32 -53.73
N PHE A 29 15.55 0.33 -54.86
CA PHE A 29 16.91 0.57 -55.35
C PHE A 29 17.27 2.04 -55.26
N TRP A 30 18.56 2.34 -55.12
CA TRP A 30 19.06 3.71 -55.28
C TRP A 30 19.11 4.04 -56.77
N VAL A 31 18.45 5.14 -57.14
CA VAL A 31 18.38 5.65 -58.51
C VAL A 31 18.93 7.07 -58.51
N VAL A 32 19.76 7.40 -59.48
CA VAL A 32 20.26 8.75 -59.70
C VAL A 32 19.37 9.41 -60.75
N GLU A 33 18.72 10.51 -60.38
CA GLU A 33 17.92 11.31 -61.30
C GLU A 33 18.29 12.78 -61.07
N ASN A 34 18.62 13.50 -62.14
CA ASN A 34 19.08 14.88 -62.10
C ASN A 34 20.21 15.13 -61.07
N GLY A 35 21.18 14.21 -61.00
CA GLY A 35 22.33 14.28 -60.09
C GLY A 35 22.03 14.01 -58.61
N LYS A 36 20.77 13.77 -58.22
CA LYS A 36 20.38 13.47 -56.83
C LYS A 36 20.04 11.98 -56.67
N LYS A 37 20.62 11.34 -55.64
CA LYS A 37 20.33 9.94 -55.27
C LYS A 37 18.97 9.87 -54.57
N ARG A 38 18.03 9.09 -55.12
CA ARG A 38 16.72 8.82 -54.51
C ARG A 38 16.41 7.32 -54.47
N LEU A 39 15.53 6.92 -53.56
CA LEU A 39 15.02 5.55 -53.52
C LEU A 39 13.86 5.40 -54.52
N GLY A 40 13.96 4.40 -55.39
CA GLY A 40 12.96 4.10 -56.41
C GLY A 40 12.59 2.61 -56.47
N CYS A 41 11.40 2.33 -56.96
CA CYS A 41 10.90 0.98 -57.24
C CYS A 41 10.30 0.94 -58.66
N THR A 42 10.32 -0.23 -59.29
CA THR A 42 9.65 -0.44 -60.58
C THR A 42 8.23 -0.92 -60.37
N GLU A 43 7.34 -0.55 -61.29
CA GLU A 43 5.91 -0.91 -61.24
C GLU A 43 5.70 -2.43 -61.25
N LYS A 44 6.53 -3.18 -62.00
CA LYS A 44 6.53 -4.65 -62.02
C LYS A 44 6.77 -5.27 -60.63
N MET A 45 7.67 -4.68 -59.83
CA MET A 45 7.96 -5.17 -58.49
C MET A 45 6.83 -4.83 -57.50
N LEU A 46 6.25 -3.63 -57.61
CA LEU A 46 5.09 -3.24 -56.80
C LEU A 46 3.90 -4.15 -57.09
N SER A 47 3.63 -4.44 -58.35
CA SER A 47 2.53 -5.33 -58.78
C SER A 47 2.75 -6.77 -58.28
N ARG A 48 3.98 -7.29 -58.38
CA ARG A 48 4.33 -8.62 -57.84
C ARG A 48 4.15 -8.68 -56.32
N PHE A 49 4.62 -7.66 -55.60
CA PHE A 49 4.46 -7.58 -54.15
C PHE A 49 2.99 -7.45 -53.73
N GLN A 50 2.19 -6.71 -54.52
CA GLN A 50 0.75 -6.55 -54.32
C GLN A 50 0.00 -7.87 -54.46
N ASN A 51 0.31 -8.65 -55.51
CA ASN A 51 -0.32 -9.95 -55.73
C ASN A 51 0.04 -10.96 -54.63
N GLN A 52 1.27 -10.91 -54.12
CA GLN A 52 1.72 -11.81 -53.04
C GLN A 52 1.17 -11.42 -51.66
N ASN A 53 0.92 -10.14 -51.40
CA ASN A 53 0.54 -9.62 -50.08
C ASN A 53 -0.83 -8.93 -50.06
N SER A 54 -1.74 -9.31 -50.95
CA SER A 54 -3.05 -8.67 -51.16
C SER A 54 -3.84 -8.49 -49.85
N LYS A 55 -4.02 -9.56 -49.06
CA LYS A 55 -4.72 -9.52 -47.76
C LYS A 55 -4.11 -8.53 -46.77
N ARG A 56 -2.78 -8.41 -46.77
CA ARG A 56 -2.03 -7.52 -45.87
C ARG A 56 -2.17 -6.06 -46.29
N LEU A 57 -2.13 -5.80 -47.60
CA LEU A 57 -2.29 -4.48 -48.18
C LEU A 57 -3.73 -3.97 -48.05
N GLU A 58 -4.73 -4.82 -48.25
CA GLU A 58 -6.14 -4.49 -47.95
C GLU A 58 -6.34 -4.11 -46.48
N SER A 59 -5.68 -4.82 -45.57
CA SER A 59 -5.72 -4.48 -44.15
C SER A 59 -5.00 -3.16 -43.86
N ALA A 60 -3.89 -2.88 -44.54
CA ALA A 60 -3.10 -1.66 -44.36
C ALA A 60 -3.73 -0.41 -44.99
N SER A 61 -4.41 -0.55 -46.13
CA SER A 61 -5.13 0.55 -46.81
C SER A 61 -6.36 0.98 -46.01
N ARG A 62 -7.01 0.06 -45.29
CA ARG A 62 -8.09 0.35 -44.32
C ARG A 62 -7.63 1.23 -43.14
N PHE A 63 -6.34 1.26 -42.82
CA PHE A 63 -5.78 2.18 -41.82
C PHE A 63 -5.59 3.58 -42.42
N SER A 64 -6.69 4.26 -42.72
CA SER A 64 -6.67 5.69 -43.05
C SER A 64 -6.76 6.53 -41.78
N ARG A 65 -6.13 7.71 -41.80
CA ARG A 65 -6.31 8.70 -40.72
C ARG A 65 -7.74 9.22 -40.78
N LEU A 66 -8.37 9.37 -39.61
CA LEU A 66 -9.66 10.04 -39.50
C LEU A 66 -9.52 11.50 -39.92
N THR A 67 -10.36 11.94 -40.84
CA THR A 67 -10.44 13.36 -41.23
C THR A 67 -11.03 14.20 -40.10
N ARG A 68 -10.89 15.53 -40.15
CA ARG A 68 -11.43 16.41 -39.11
C ARG A 68 -12.95 16.32 -39.02
N THR A 69 -13.63 16.19 -40.17
CA THR A 69 -15.09 16.04 -40.27
C THR A 69 -15.56 14.71 -39.71
N GLU A 70 -14.88 13.60 -40.05
CA GLU A 70 -15.18 12.27 -39.51
C GLU A 70 -15.01 12.24 -37.98
N LYS A 71 -13.95 12.87 -37.45
CA LYS A 71 -13.75 12.97 -36.00
C LYS A 71 -14.91 13.69 -35.32
N GLN A 72 -15.36 14.81 -35.89
CA GLN A 72 -16.50 15.57 -35.35
C GLN A 72 -17.79 14.74 -35.41
N GLN A 73 -18.06 14.06 -36.52
CA GLN A 73 -19.24 13.19 -36.65
C GLN A 73 -19.24 12.06 -35.62
N ILE A 74 -18.09 11.40 -35.40
CA ILE A 74 -17.96 10.34 -34.39
C ILE A 74 -18.20 10.91 -32.98
N VAL A 75 -17.66 12.09 -32.68
CA VAL A 75 -17.88 12.76 -31.39
C VAL A 75 -19.35 13.09 -31.19
N ILE A 76 -20.01 13.72 -32.15
CA ILE A 76 -21.45 14.05 -32.09
C ILE A 76 -22.29 12.78 -31.96
N ALA A 77 -22.04 11.77 -32.79
CA ALA A 77 -22.73 10.49 -32.74
C ALA A 77 -22.60 9.81 -31.37
N SER A 78 -21.41 9.92 -30.76
CA SER A 78 -21.17 9.38 -29.43
C SER A 78 -21.97 10.10 -28.34
N MET A 79 -22.18 11.41 -28.45
CA MET A 79 -22.95 12.19 -27.46
C MET A 79 -24.42 11.77 -27.37
N HIS A 80 -25.01 11.17 -28.42
CA HIS A 80 -26.35 10.59 -28.34
C HIS A 80 -26.47 9.42 -27.36
N TYR A 81 -25.36 8.78 -27.00
CA TYR A 81 -25.34 7.72 -25.98
C TYR A 81 -25.09 8.27 -24.56
N SER A 82 -24.95 9.59 -24.41
CA SER A 82 -24.82 10.24 -23.10
C SER A 82 -26.07 9.96 -22.26
N GLY A 83 -25.88 9.56 -21.00
CA GLY A 83 -26.98 9.24 -20.08
C GLY A 83 -27.61 7.84 -20.27
N SER A 84 -27.24 7.10 -21.31
CA SER A 84 -27.73 5.72 -21.55
C SER A 84 -27.13 4.67 -20.60
N GLY A 85 -26.13 5.03 -19.80
CA GLY A 85 -25.42 4.13 -18.88
C GLY A 85 -24.42 3.17 -19.55
N ARG A 86 -24.28 3.20 -20.89
CA ARG A 86 -23.31 2.39 -21.64
C ARG A 86 -21.88 2.87 -21.39
N SER A 87 -20.91 1.95 -21.39
CA SER A 87 -19.49 2.32 -21.30
C SER A 87 -18.98 2.82 -22.66
N LEU A 88 -17.94 3.66 -22.70
CA LEU A 88 -17.36 4.06 -23.99
C LEU A 88 -16.67 2.94 -24.73
N ASN A 89 -16.33 1.82 -24.07
CA ASN A 89 -15.94 0.63 -24.83
C ASN A 89 -17.13 0.08 -25.63
N ASP A 90 -18.31 0.02 -25.02
CA ASP A 90 -19.53 -0.43 -25.71
C ASP A 90 -19.90 0.55 -26.84
N VAL A 91 -19.84 1.86 -26.55
CA VAL A 91 -20.13 2.91 -27.54
C VAL A 91 -19.08 2.93 -28.65
N ALA A 92 -17.80 2.74 -28.34
CA ALA A 92 -16.74 2.62 -29.34
C ALA A 92 -16.95 1.39 -30.23
N SER A 93 -17.38 0.26 -29.66
CA SER A 93 -17.70 -0.95 -30.43
C SER A 93 -18.90 -0.75 -31.35
N GLU A 94 -19.93 -0.03 -30.92
CA GLU A 94 -21.10 0.24 -31.74
C GLU A 94 -20.79 1.22 -32.87
N LEU A 95 -20.07 2.31 -32.55
CA LEU A 95 -19.63 3.29 -33.53
C LEU A 95 -18.63 2.69 -34.54
N ALA A 96 -17.81 1.72 -34.13
CA ALA A 96 -16.90 1.00 -35.02
C ALA A 96 -17.66 0.22 -36.08
N LYS A 97 -18.74 -0.46 -35.69
CA LYS A 97 -19.63 -1.16 -36.61
C LYS A 97 -20.32 -0.20 -37.59
N LYS A 98 -20.78 0.96 -37.12
CA LYS A 98 -21.50 1.96 -37.94
C LYS A 98 -20.60 2.71 -38.92
N THR A 99 -19.35 2.98 -38.54
CA THR A 99 -18.42 3.80 -39.34
C THR A 99 -17.42 2.97 -40.14
N GLY A 100 -17.36 1.65 -39.91
CA GLY A 100 -16.36 0.76 -40.51
C GLY A 100 -14.93 1.02 -40.06
N ARG A 101 -14.73 1.83 -39.00
CA ARG A 101 -13.40 2.17 -38.45
C ARG A 101 -12.98 1.19 -37.34
N GLY A 102 -11.68 1.06 -37.15
CA GLY A 102 -11.13 0.19 -36.10
C GLY A 102 -11.60 0.62 -34.71
N HIS A 103 -12.03 -0.37 -33.90
CA HIS A 103 -12.48 -0.15 -32.52
C HIS A 103 -11.51 0.70 -31.70
N GLU A 104 -10.22 0.38 -31.76
CA GLU A 104 -9.18 1.09 -31.01
C GLU A 104 -9.01 2.55 -31.47
N THR A 105 -9.22 2.84 -32.76
CA THR A 105 -9.14 4.19 -33.31
C THR A 105 -10.27 5.07 -32.78
N ILE A 106 -11.50 4.53 -32.73
CA ILE A 106 -12.65 5.24 -32.15
C ILE A 106 -12.49 5.36 -30.64
N ARG A 107 -12.11 4.27 -29.95
CA ARG A 107 -11.88 4.28 -28.50
C ARG A 107 -10.87 5.34 -28.11
N SER A 108 -9.75 5.43 -28.82
CA SER A 108 -8.71 6.45 -28.60
C SER A 108 -9.23 7.86 -28.88
N LEU A 109 -10.04 8.05 -29.93
CA LEU A 109 -10.65 9.35 -30.24
C LEU A 109 -11.59 9.81 -29.10
N LEU A 110 -12.51 8.94 -28.68
CA LEU A 110 -13.46 9.23 -27.60
C LEU A 110 -12.78 9.48 -26.26
N HIS A 111 -11.63 8.83 -26.02
CA HIS A 111 -10.80 9.10 -24.84
C HIS A 111 -10.07 10.44 -24.91
N SER A 112 -9.64 10.87 -26.10
CA SER A 112 -8.90 12.12 -26.30
C SER A 112 -9.77 13.36 -26.19
N VAL A 113 -11.08 13.22 -26.39
CA VAL A 113 -12.05 14.32 -26.31
C VAL A 113 -12.67 14.33 -24.91
N GLU A 114 -12.44 15.40 -24.17
CA GLU A 114 -12.85 15.49 -22.77
C GLU A 114 -14.37 15.36 -22.60
N GLN A 115 -15.16 16.02 -23.46
CA GLN A 115 -16.62 16.00 -23.43
C GLN A 115 -17.20 14.58 -23.53
N THR A 116 -16.70 13.77 -24.48
CA THR A 116 -17.10 12.38 -24.66
C THR A 116 -16.59 11.47 -23.56
N SER A 117 -15.40 11.77 -23.02
CA SER A 117 -14.88 11.02 -21.88
C SER A 117 -15.73 11.24 -20.62
N GLN A 118 -16.22 12.46 -20.40
CA GLN A 118 -17.09 12.81 -19.28
C GLN A 118 -18.51 12.24 -19.44
N SER A 119 -19.06 12.26 -20.66
CA SER A 119 -20.43 11.81 -20.94
C SER A 119 -20.56 10.29 -21.10
N LEU A 120 -19.54 9.62 -21.67
CA LEU A 120 -19.63 8.22 -22.10
C LEU A 120 -18.74 7.25 -21.35
N ASN A 121 -17.66 7.69 -20.66
CA ASN A 121 -16.81 6.72 -19.99
C ASN A 121 -16.32 6.94 -18.59
N SER A 122 -16.29 5.76 -17.98
CA SER A 122 -15.24 5.26 -17.12
C SER A 122 -14.94 6.18 -15.97
N LYS A 123 -15.89 6.20 -15.02
CA LYS A 123 -15.62 6.09 -13.58
C LYS A 123 -14.10 6.12 -13.31
N LYS A 124 -13.47 7.30 -13.29
CA LYS A 124 -12.00 7.46 -13.10
C LYS A 124 -11.56 6.64 -11.90
N PRO A 125 -10.45 5.88 -11.95
CA PRO A 125 -10.01 5.07 -10.81
C PRO A 125 -10.03 5.92 -9.54
N LEU A 126 -10.57 5.34 -8.46
CA LEU A 126 -10.80 6.09 -7.24
C LEU A 126 -9.45 6.64 -6.74
N SER A 127 -9.34 7.95 -6.59
CA SER A 127 -8.12 8.59 -6.06
C SER A 127 -7.79 8.05 -4.67
N LYS A 128 -6.49 8.01 -4.32
CA LYS A 128 -6.03 7.64 -2.97
C LYS A 128 -6.69 8.50 -1.89
N GLN A 129 -6.96 9.77 -2.17
CA GLN A 129 -7.61 10.69 -1.21
C GLN A 129 -9.07 10.30 -0.97
N ASN A 130 -9.80 9.96 -2.02
CA ASN A 130 -11.18 9.45 -1.90
C ASN A 130 -11.20 8.10 -1.17
N ALA A 131 -10.22 7.23 -1.41
CA ALA A 131 -10.08 5.97 -0.68
C ALA A 131 -9.91 6.19 0.84
N LYS A 132 -9.11 7.19 1.25
CA LYS A 132 -8.95 7.58 2.66
C LYS A 132 -10.26 8.07 3.27
N VAL A 133 -11.01 8.89 2.53
CA VAL A 133 -12.33 9.39 2.97
C VAL A 133 -13.31 8.24 3.14
N ILE A 134 -13.36 7.30 2.20
CA ILE A 134 -14.22 6.11 2.24
C ILE A 134 -13.87 5.21 3.43
N GLU A 135 -12.60 4.94 3.66
CA GLU A 135 -12.16 4.15 4.82
C GLU A 135 -12.53 4.83 6.16
N ARG A 136 -12.34 6.15 6.26
CA ARG A 136 -12.74 6.91 7.46
C ARG A 136 -14.26 6.84 7.66
N ALA A 137 -15.04 7.03 6.61
CA ALA A 137 -16.50 6.90 6.65
C ALA A 137 -16.93 5.49 7.10
N ARG A 138 -16.23 4.44 6.65
CA ARG A 138 -16.45 3.06 7.13
C ARG A 138 -16.18 2.89 8.61
N ARG A 139 -15.12 3.52 9.15
CA ARG A 139 -14.83 3.51 10.59
C ARG A 139 -15.93 4.18 11.43
N TYR A 140 -16.63 5.16 10.88
CA TYR A 140 -17.80 5.78 11.51
C TYR A 140 -19.13 5.04 11.25
N GLY A 141 -19.09 3.82 10.70
CA GLY A 141 -20.29 2.99 10.51
C GLY A 141 -21.09 3.25 9.22
N ILE A 142 -20.66 4.15 8.33
CA ILE A 142 -21.40 4.45 7.09
C ILE A 142 -21.38 3.22 6.17
N THR A 143 -22.55 2.80 5.65
CA THR A 143 -22.67 1.58 4.83
C THR A 143 -22.05 1.72 3.43
N TRP A 144 -21.63 0.60 2.84
CA TRP A 144 -21.05 0.58 1.49
C TRP A 144 -22.02 1.09 0.41
N ASN A 145 -23.33 0.87 0.57
CA ASN A 145 -24.35 1.29 -0.39
C ASN A 145 -24.47 2.81 -0.46
N VAL A 146 -24.41 3.50 0.67
CA VAL A 146 -24.42 4.98 0.74
C VAL A 146 -23.17 5.55 0.05
N LEU A 147 -22.01 4.95 0.32
CA LEU A 147 -20.74 5.36 -0.30
C LEU A 147 -20.73 5.08 -1.81
N ALA A 148 -21.26 3.94 -2.25
CA ALA A 148 -21.39 3.58 -3.66
C ALA A 148 -22.21 4.60 -4.45
N LYS A 149 -23.35 5.04 -3.90
CA LYS A 149 -24.18 6.11 -4.48
C LYS A 149 -23.42 7.43 -4.53
N ARG A 150 -22.85 7.88 -3.41
CA ARG A 150 -22.14 9.17 -3.32
C ARG A 150 -20.97 9.29 -4.29
N PHE A 151 -20.18 8.23 -4.45
CA PHE A 151 -19.02 8.22 -5.33
C PHE A 151 -19.33 7.76 -6.76
N ASN A 152 -20.59 7.40 -7.06
CA ASN A 152 -21.04 6.79 -8.31
C ASN A 152 -20.15 5.59 -8.71
N LYS A 153 -19.93 4.64 -7.79
CA LYS A 153 -19.05 3.47 -7.96
C LYS A 153 -19.73 2.20 -7.47
N SER A 154 -19.31 1.05 -7.99
CA SER A 154 -19.73 -0.23 -7.42
C SER A 154 -19.09 -0.44 -6.04
N VAL A 155 -19.77 -1.16 -5.17
CA VAL A 155 -19.26 -1.56 -3.84
C VAL A 155 -17.91 -2.26 -3.95
N GLY A 156 -17.78 -3.21 -4.89
CA GLY A 156 -16.52 -3.92 -5.13
C GLY A 156 -15.36 -3.01 -5.57
N SER A 157 -15.64 -1.95 -6.33
CA SER A 157 -14.61 -0.95 -6.68
C SER A 157 -14.15 -0.15 -5.46
N LEU A 158 -15.06 0.19 -4.54
CA LEU A 158 -14.73 0.90 -3.31
C LEU A 158 -13.91 0.02 -2.36
N GLN A 159 -14.36 -1.22 -2.15
CA GLN A 159 -13.66 -2.21 -1.32
C GLN A 159 -12.24 -2.45 -1.83
N LYS A 160 -12.05 -2.69 -3.14
CA LYS A 160 -10.72 -2.85 -3.75
C LYS A 160 -9.83 -1.63 -3.55
N ALA A 161 -10.39 -0.43 -3.64
CA ALA A 161 -9.63 0.79 -3.42
C ALA A 161 -9.17 0.94 -1.96
N VAL A 162 -10.04 0.61 -0.99
CA VAL A 162 -9.69 0.61 0.45
C VAL A 162 -8.64 -0.46 0.76
N VAL A 163 -8.80 -1.68 0.21
CA VAL A 163 -7.83 -2.77 0.39
C VAL A 163 -6.45 -2.39 -0.18
N ARG A 164 -6.39 -1.77 -1.36
CA ARG A 164 -5.12 -1.26 -1.92
C ARG A 164 -4.50 -0.15 -1.06
N LEU A 165 -5.32 0.73 -0.50
CA LEU A 165 -4.85 1.77 0.41
C LEU A 165 -4.21 1.16 1.66
N ARG A 166 -4.87 0.17 2.29
CA ARG A 166 -4.35 -0.57 3.45
C ARG A 166 -3.05 -1.30 3.11
N ALA A 167 -3.01 -2.02 1.99
CA ALA A 167 -1.80 -2.69 1.51
C ALA A 167 -0.63 -1.71 1.28
N THR A 168 -0.90 -0.51 0.76
CA THR A 168 0.13 0.54 0.59
C THR A 168 0.70 0.97 1.94
N ARG A 169 -0.14 1.13 2.98
CA ARG A 169 0.33 1.46 4.32
C ARG A 169 1.15 0.34 4.93
N LEU A 170 0.71 -0.91 4.79
CA LEU A 170 1.46 -2.06 5.30
C LEU A 170 2.86 -2.14 4.68
N LYS A 171 3.00 -1.86 3.37
CA LYS A 171 4.30 -1.80 2.70
C LYS A 171 5.21 -0.66 3.18
N GLN A 172 4.66 0.37 3.82
CA GLN A 172 5.41 1.48 4.40
C GLN A 172 5.85 1.23 5.84
N LEU A 173 5.31 0.22 6.51
CA LEU A 173 5.68 -0.12 7.88
C LEU A 173 7.06 -0.77 7.92
N ASN A 174 7.92 -0.27 8.80
CA ASN A 174 9.17 -0.93 9.12
C ASN A 174 8.93 -1.98 10.21
N ILE A 175 8.77 -3.24 9.81
CA ILE A 175 8.56 -4.36 10.72
C ILE A 175 9.90 -5.04 11.00
N SER A 176 10.35 -4.94 12.25
CA SER A 176 11.54 -5.63 12.76
C SER A 176 11.16 -6.85 13.60
N TYR A 177 11.94 -7.92 13.48
CA TYR A 177 11.79 -9.12 14.31
C TYR A 177 13.16 -9.78 14.52
N VAL A 178 13.30 -10.54 15.60
CA VAL A 178 14.48 -11.37 15.87
C VAL A 178 14.23 -12.75 15.27
N LYS A 179 15.17 -13.25 14.45
CA LYS A 179 15.07 -14.59 13.86
C LYS A 179 15.48 -15.62 14.90
N LEU A 180 14.51 -16.43 15.35
CA LEU A 180 14.74 -17.56 16.25
C LEU A 180 14.80 -18.87 15.46
N ASP A 181 15.63 -19.81 15.88
CA ASP A 181 15.80 -21.10 15.18
C ASP A 181 14.53 -21.95 15.23
N VAL A 182 13.76 -21.82 16.30
CA VAL A 182 12.45 -22.48 16.46
C VAL A 182 11.46 -22.15 15.34
N PHE A 183 11.64 -21.04 14.61
CA PHE A 183 10.77 -20.66 13.48
C PHE A 183 10.97 -21.52 12.23
N GLN A 184 12.01 -22.35 12.18
CA GLN A 184 12.29 -23.22 11.04
C GLN A 184 11.52 -24.54 11.11
N ARG A 185 10.95 -24.87 12.27
CA ARG A 185 10.19 -26.11 12.44
C ARG A 185 8.81 -25.99 11.81
N ASP A 186 8.30 -27.08 11.26
CA ASP A 186 6.97 -27.11 10.62
C ASP A 186 5.84 -26.91 11.64
N ASP A 187 6.03 -27.38 12.87
CA ASP A 187 5.11 -27.25 14.01
C ASP A 187 5.21 -25.90 14.74
N ALA A 188 6.09 -25.00 14.29
CA ALA A 188 6.46 -23.79 15.04
C ALA A 188 5.26 -22.88 15.32
N GLU A 189 4.39 -22.64 14.32
CA GLU A 189 3.26 -21.74 14.52
C GLU A 189 2.27 -22.27 15.55
N GLU A 190 2.01 -23.58 15.52
CA GLU A 190 1.08 -24.22 16.44
C GLU A 190 1.65 -24.22 17.86
N VAL A 191 2.91 -24.65 18.02
CA VAL A 191 3.57 -24.75 19.33
C VAL A 191 3.74 -23.37 19.98
N ILE A 192 4.21 -22.38 19.23
CA ILE A 192 4.52 -21.04 19.78
C ILE A 192 3.25 -20.25 20.11
N LEU A 193 2.18 -20.42 19.35
CA LEU A 193 0.90 -19.73 19.59
C LEU A 193 -0.05 -20.52 20.51
N SER A 194 0.32 -21.74 20.91
CA SER A 194 -0.51 -22.58 21.80
C SER A 194 -0.64 -22.08 23.24
N PRO A 195 0.41 -21.53 23.90
CA PRO A 195 0.38 -21.19 25.32
C PRO A 195 -0.76 -20.24 25.70
N LEU A 196 -1.34 -20.45 26.88
CA LEU A 196 -2.44 -19.61 27.39
C LEU A 196 -2.05 -18.13 27.49
N ALA A 197 -0.80 -17.86 27.87
CA ALA A 197 -0.18 -16.53 27.90
C ALA A 197 -0.30 -15.78 26.55
N VAL A 198 -0.26 -16.53 25.44
CA VAL A 198 -0.36 -15.98 24.09
C VAL A 198 -1.80 -15.92 23.64
N LYS A 199 -2.62 -16.95 23.93
CA LYS A 199 -4.03 -17.03 23.48
C LYS A 199 -4.97 -16.08 24.21
N LYS A 200 -4.77 -15.87 25.51
CA LYS A 200 -5.67 -15.09 26.37
C LYS A 200 -5.02 -13.77 26.77
N LEU A 201 -4.86 -12.90 25.78
CA LEU A 201 -4.33 -11.55 26.00
C LEU A 201 -5.31 -10.69 26.77
N LEU A 202 -4.78 -9.84 27.64
CA LEU A 202 -5.54 -8.79 28.31
C LEU A 202 -5.89 -7.69 27.30
N PRO A 203 -7.00 -6.96 27.54
CA PRO A 203 -7.34 -5.81 26.72
C PRO A 203 -6.23 -4.75 26.76
N PRO A 204 -6.10 -3.93 25.70
CA PRO A 204 -5.05 -2.92 25.64
C PRO A 204 -5.21 -1.88 26.75
N VAL A 205 -4.16 -1.68 27.53
CA VAL A 205 -4.11 -0.62 28.54
C VAL A 205 -3.81 0.70 27.84
N LEU A 206 -4.72 1.68 27.92
CA LEU A 206 -4.55 2.96 27.19
C LEU A 206 -3.95 4.06 28.07
N LEU A 207 -4.17 3.97 29.38
CA LEU A 207 -3.77 4.95 30.37
C LEU A 207 -3.15 4.22 31.54
N ILE A 208 -2.08 4.79 32.07
CA ILE A 208 -1.40 4.32 33.26
C ILE A 208 -1.34 5.46 34.28
N ASP A 209 -1.55 5.14 35.55
CA ASP A 209 -1.20 6.01 36.68
C ASP A 209 0.30 5.84 37.01
N PRO A 210 1.12 6.90 36.87
CA PRO A 210 2.56 6.83 37.12
C PRO A 210 2.97 6.46 38.55
N LEU A 211 2.08 6.66 39.53
CA LEU A 211 2.37 6.44 40.96
C LEU A 211 1.84 5.09 41.46
N HIS A 212 0.89 4.48 40.74
CA HIS A 212 0.25 3.22 41.12
C HIS A 212 0.52 2.14 40.07
N PHE A 213 1.81 1.79 39.91
CA PHE A 213 2.21 0.61 39.16
C PHE A 213 2.12 -0.64 40.05
N GLY A 214 0.96 -1.29 40.03
CA GLY A 214 0.75 -2.62 40.59
C GLY A 214 0.25 -3.55 39.51
N PHE A 215 0.89 -4.70 39.33
CA PHE A 215 0.28 -5.76 38.53
C PHE A 215 -0.84 -6.38 39.35
N ASP A 216 -2.01 -6.50 38.75
CA ASP A 216 -2.99 -7.46 39.25
C ASP A 216 -2.35 -8.86 39.19
N SER A 217 -2.53 -9.65 40.24
CA SER A 217 -1.94 -11.00 40.37
C SER A 217 -2.20 -11.89 39.15
N GLU A 218 -3.26 -11.62 38.38
CA GLU A 218 -3.59 -12.29 37.13
C GLU A 218 -2.53 -12.15 36.03
N MET A 219 -1.83 -11.00 35.96
CA MET A 219 -0.76 -10.77 34.98
C MET A 219 0.48 -11.64 35.27
N GLN A 220 0.79 -11.88 36.55
CA GLN A 220 1.93 -12.72 36.94
C GLN A 220 1.65 -14.23 36.73
N VAL A 221 0.41 -14.68 36.93
CA VAL A 221 0.01 -16.10 36.80
C VAL A 221 0.13 -16.60 35.35
N GLN A 222 0.05 -15.72 34.35
CA GLN A 222 0.13 -16.07 32.93
C GLN A 222 1.51 -15.86 32.31
N ALA A 223 2.54 -15.50 33.08
CA ALA A 223 3.83 -15.08 32.55
C ALA A 223 4.67 -16.25 32.00
N ASN A 224 4.38 -16.69 30.77
CA ASN A 224 5.36 -17.41 29.96
C ASN A 224 6.07 -16.42 29.02
N GLU A 225 7.07 -15.76 29.57
CA GLU A 225 7.80 -14.68 28.91
C GLU A 225 8.40 -15.13 27.56
N THR A 226 9.08 -16.28 27.57
CA THR A 226 9.73 -16.83 26.38
C THR A 226 8.71 -17.11 25.27
N ALA A 227 7.54 -17.65 25.63
CA ALA A 227 6.45 -17.88 24.68
C ALA A 227 5.91 -16.56 24.10
N MET A 228 5.70 -15.54 24.94
CA MET A 228 5.18 -14.24 24.50
C MET A 228 6.15 -13.53 23.55
N VAL A 229 7.44 -13.50 23.88
CA VAL A 229 8.49 -12.91 23.03
C VAL A 229 8.60 -13.68 21.71
N SER A 230 8.59 -15.02 21.77
CA SER A 230 8.65 -15.86 20.57
C SER A 230 7.43 -15.67 19.67
N ALA A 231 6.23 -15.62 20.25
CA ALA A 231 4.99 -15.37 19.52
C ALA A 231 4.96 -13.99 18.87
N MET A 232 5.40 -12.95 19.60
CA MET A 232 5.51 -11.59 19.07
C MET A 232 6.39 -11.56 17.81
N HIS A 233 7.59 -12.15 17.87
CA HIS A 233 8.52 -12.18 16.73
C HIS A 233 8.02 -13.07 15.59
N LEU A 234 7.38 -14.20 15.90
CA LEU A 234 6.76 -15.08 14.90
C LEU A 234 5.68 -14.33 14.10
N LEU A 235 4.76 -13.65 14.79
CA LEU A 235 3.68 -12.88 14.16
C LEU A 235 4.22 -11.74 13.28
N ARG A 236 5.25 -11.02 13.76
CA ARG A 236 5.92 -9.98 12.97
C ARG A 236 6.64 -10.56 11.75
N ARG A 237 7.30 -11.72 11.88
CA ARG A 237 7.91 -12.43 10.76
C ARG A 237 6.86 -12.82 9.72
N ARG A 238 5.76 -13.46 10.14
CA ARG A 238 4.65 -13.87 9.28
C ARG A 238 4.04 -12.67 8.54
N ALA A 239 3.80 -11.57 9.25
CA ALA A 239 3.31 -10.33 8.66
C ALA A 239 4.30 -9.76 7.63
N LYS A 240 5.60 -9.69 7.95
CA LYS A 240 6.64 -9.16 7.04
C LYS A 240 6.75 -9.98 5.76
N LEU A 241 6.79 -11.31 5.87
CA LEU A 241 6.84 -12.22 4.72
C LEU A 241 5.57 -12.09 3.86
N SER A 242 4.40 -12.04 4.49
CA SER A 242 3.12 -11.86 3.79
C SER A 242 3.08 -10.52 3.04
N ILE A 243 3.58 -9.43 3.63
CA ILE A 243 3.65 -8.10 2.99
C ILE A 243 4.58 -8.11 1.77
N GLN A 244 5.72 -8.80 1.84
CA GLN A 244 6.65 -8.95 0.72
C GLN A 244 6.02 -9.68 -0.47
N GLN A 245 5.14 -10.64 -0.21
CA GLN A 245 4.44 -11.42 -1.23
C GLN A 245 3.13 -10.75 -1.72
N LEU A 246 2.76 -9.57 -1.22
CA LEU A 246 1.49 -8.93 -1.60
C LEU A 246 1.48 -8.49 -3.08
N PRO A 247 0.53 -9.00 -3.89
CA PRO A 247 0.35 -8.55 -5.26
C PRO A 247 -0.14 -7.10 -5.31
N TYR A 248 -0.15 -6.51 -6.51
CA TYR A 248 -0.65 -5.14 -6.70
C TYR A 248 -2.12 -4.97 -6.26
N SER A 249 -2.94 -6.01 -6.41
CA SER A 249 -4.35 -5.99 -6.02
C SER A 249 -4.66 -7.16 -5.07
N PRO A 250 -4.38 -7.02 -3.76
CA PRO A 250 -4.55 -8.10 -2.80
C PRO A 250 -6.01 -8.35 -2.44
N LYS A 251 -6.28 -9.54 -1.90
CA LYS A 251 -7.58 -9.91 -1.31
C LYS A 251 -7.73 -9.26 0.08
N GLY A 252 -8.95 -8.93 0.46
CA GLY A 252 -9.24 -8.32 1.77
C GLY A 252 -8.81 -9.20 2.94
N GLU A 253 -9.15 -10.48 2.88
CA GLU A 253 -8.83 -11.49 3.90
C GLU A 253 -7.33 -11.56 4.24
N VAL A 254 -6.47 -11.49 3.23
CA VAL A 254 -5.01 -11.51 3.41
C VAL A 254 -4.55 -10.26 4.17
N ILE A 255 -5.10 -9.09 3.83
CA ILE A 255 -4.80 -7.84 4.53
C ILE A 255 -5.32 -7.87 5.96
N ASP A 256 -6.54 -8.38 6.17
CA ASP A 256 -7.13 -8.53 7.50
C ASP A 256 -6.29 -9.45 8.39
N ARG A 257 -5.76 -10.55 7.83
CA ARG A 257 -4.86 -11.45 8.55
C ARG A 257 -3.55 -10.79 8.93
N ILE A 258 -2.89 -10.08 8.00
CA ILE A 258 -1.64 -9.34 8.29
C ILE A 258 -1.87 -8.31 9.40
N GLU A 259 -2.94 -7.52 9.31
CA GLU A 259 -3.24 -6.54 10.34
C GLU A 259 -3.59 -7.19 11.69
N THR A 260 -4.23 -8.35 11.68
CA THR A 260 -4.50 -9.12 12.90
C THR A 260 -3.19 -9.57 13.54
N ASP A 261 -2.27 -10.14 12.76
CA ASP A 261 -0.96 -10.57 13.26
C ASP A 261 -0.18 -9.41 13.90
N LEU A 262 -0.20 -8.24 13.24
CA LEU A 262 0.43 -7.05 13.77
C LEU A 262 -0.24 -6.60 15.08
N ARG A 263 -1.58 -6.49 15.12
CA ARG A 263 -2.31 -6.12 16.35
C ARG A 263 -1.98 -7.05 17.52
N TRP A 264 -2.00 -8.36 17.27
CA TRP A 264 -1.63 -9.36 18.28
C TRP A 264 -0.18 -9.22 18.74
N SER A 265 0.75 -8.99 17.81
CA SER A 265 2.15 -8.75 18.17
C SER A 265 2.35 -7.50 19.03
N TYR A 266 1.55 -6.44 18.81
CA TYR A 266 1.60 -5.23 19.61
C TYR A 266 0.98 -5.42 21.00
N LEU A 267 -0.10 -6.20 21.12
CA LEU A 267 -0.67 -6.55 22.42
C LEU A 267 0.30 -7.37 23.26
N LEU A 268 0.98 -8.35 22.66
CA LEU A 268 2.05 -9.10 23.31
C LEU A 268 3.18 -8.18 23.78
N GLN A 269 3.65 -7.28 22.91
CA GLN A 269 4.67 -6.30 23.29
C GLN A 269 4.20 -5.40 24.43
N GLN A 270 2.95 -4.93 24.40
CA GLN A 270 2.40 -4.09 25.45
C GLN A 270 2.40 -4.81 26.81
N GLN A 271 2.01 -6.08 26.86
CA GLN A 271 2.08 -6.86 28.10
C GLN A 271 3.52 -7.05 28.60
N LEU A 272 4.47 -7.30 27.69
CA LEU A 272 5.88 -7.37 28.04
C LEU A 272 6.38 -6.02 28.60
N VAL A 273 6.01 -4.91 27.96
CA VAL A 273 6.33 -3.56 28.44
C VAL A 273 5.75 -3.33 29.82
N LEU A 274 4.49 -3.71 30.05
CA LEU A 274 3.89 -3.60 31.38
C LEU A 274 4.76 -4.32 32.40
N PHE A 275 5.17 -5.58 32.18
CA PHE A 275 6.09 -6.31 33.06
C PHE A 275 7.44 -5.62 33.29
N ALA A 276 7.97 -4.95 32.26
CA ALA A 276 9.25 -4.26 32.30
C ALA A 276 9.20 -2.90 33.01
N ILE A 277 8.04 -2.24 33.12
CA ILE A 277 7.98 -0.87 33.62
C ILE A 277 8.43 -0.78 35.09
N GLN A 278 7.99 -1.69 35.96
CA GLN A 278 8.33 -1.62 37.38
C GLN A 278 9.85 -1.68 37.67
N PRO A 279 10.61 -2.65 37.13
CA PRO A 279 12.06 -2.66 37.31
C PRO A 279 12.75 -1.45 36.65
N CYS A 280 12.22 -0.95 35.52
CA CYS A 280 12.75 0.28 34.90
C CYS A 280 12.52 1.52 35.77
N ILE A 281 11.35 1.66 36.42
CA ILE A 281 11.07 2.77 37.34
C ILE A 281 12.01 2.71 38.53
N ALA A 282 12.28 1.52 39.07
CA ALA A 282 13.23 1.36 40.18
C ALA A 282 14.64 1.88 39.79
N VAL A 283 15.12 1.56 38.58
CA VAL A 283 16.38 2.08 38.04
C VAL A 283 16.35 3.60 37.88
N ALA A 284 15.25 4.16 37.35
CA ALA A 284 15.10 5.60 37.20
C ALA A 284 15.16 6.32 38.56
N ILE A 285 14.43 5.82 39.56
CA ILE A 285 14.44 6.36 40.94
C ILE A 285 15.85 6.29 41.52
N GLN A 286 16.56 5.18 41.35
CA GLN A 286 17.94 5.02 41.84
C GLN A 286 18.89 6.05 41.21
N HIS A 287 18.75 6.31 39.90
CA HIS A 287 19.58 7.27 39.19
C HIS A 287 19.23 8.74 39.54
N ILE A 288 17.98 9.03 39.89
CA ILE A 288 17.52 10.35 40.33
C ILE A 288 17.90 10.60 41.81
N GLY A 289 17.93 9.54 42.63
CA GLY A 289 18.20 9.62 44.07
C GLY A 289 17.02 10.11 44.92
N ARG A 290 15.82 10.26 44.32
CA ARG A 290 14.58 10.66 44.99
C ARG A 290 13.38 9.90 44.42
N PRO A 291 12.35 9.62 45.23
CA PRO A 291 11.15 8.95 44.75
C PRO A 291 10.32 9.86 43.82
N LEU A 292 9.60 9.26 42.87
CA LEU A 292 8.87 10.00 41.83
C LEU A 292 7.78 10.94 42.39
N HIS A 293 7.18 10.62 43.54
CA HIS A 293 6.11 11.44 44.12
C HIS A 293 6.61 12.76 44.75
N GLU A 294 7.93 12.90 44.97
CA GLU A 294 8.55 14.13 45.46
C GLU A 294 8.92 15.11 44.33
N LEU A 295 8.88 14.64 43.08
CA LEU A 295 9.27 15.42 41.90
C LEU A 295 8.10 16.26 41.36
N PRO A 296 8.39 17.41 40.71
CA PRO A 296 7.37 18.17 40.00
C PRO A 296 6.61 17.32 38.97
N PRO A 297 5.28 17.42 38.84
CA PRO A 297 4.48 16.56 37.96
C PRO A 297 4.95 16.53 36.49
N LEU A 298 5.45 17.65 35.98
CA LEU A 298 5.97 17.74 34.61
C LEU A 298 7.24 16.91 34.42
N GLU A 299 8.13 16.89 35.42
CA GLU A 299 9.36 16.11 35.38
C GLU A 299 9.05 14.61 35.44
N VAL A 300 8.10 14.21 36.27
CA VAL A 300 7.64 12.81 36.33
C VAL A 300 7.11 12.33 34.99
N ILE A 301 6.33 13.15 34.28
CA ILE A 301 5.81 12.79 32.95
C ILE A 301 6.95 12.58 31.95
N VAL A 302 7.97 13.45 31.96
CA VAL A 302 9.13 13.31 31.07
C VAL A 302 9.89 12.03 31.36
N ILE A 303 10.20 11.77 32.63
CA ILE A 303 10.91 10.56 33.07
C ILE A 303 10.13 9.30 32.68
N ILE A 304 8.84 9.25 32.96
CA ILE A 304 8.03 8.06 32.68
C ILE A 304 7.86 7.84 31.18
N ASN A 305 7.71 8.90 30.37
CA ASN A 305 7.68 8.76 28.91
C ASN A 305 9.01 8.20 28.37
N GLU A 306 10.14 8.64 28.91
CA GLU A 306 11.47 8.11 28.55
C GLU A 306 11.60 6.63 28.95
N VAL A 307 11.20 6.29 30.19
CA VAL A 307 11.16 4.91 30.68
C VAL A 307 10.29 4.02 29.79
N ILE A 308 9.07 4.45 29.47
CA ILE A 308 8.15 3.70 28.60
C ILE A 308 8.74 3.53 27.20
N SER A 309 9.36 4.57 26.63
CA SER A 309 9.99 4.49 25.32
C SER A 309 11.13 3.47 25.29
N ILE A 310 12.02 3.51 26.28
CA ILE A 310 13.16 2.59 26.37
C ILE A 310 12.69 1.16 26.64
N ALA A 311 11.71 0.99 27.54
CA ALA A 311 11.11 -0.31 27.81
C ALA A 311 10.45 -0.89 26.56
N ASN A 312 9.73 -0.06 25.80
CA ASN A 312 9.09 -0.44 24.54
C ASN A 312 10.10 -0.95 23.50
N ASP A 313 11.15 -0.19 23.25
CA ASP A 313 12.15 -0.53 22.23
C ASP A 313 12.96 -1.77 22.64
N SER A 314 13.30 -1.87 23.93
CA SER A 314 13.98 -3.05 24.50
C SER A 314 13.09 -4.29 24.37
N CYS A 315 11.84 -4.25 24.83
CA CYS A 315 10.89 -5.36 24.74
C CYS A 315 10.65 -5.78 23.29
N GLY A 316 10.59 -4.82 22.36
CA GLY A 316 10.39 -5.09 20.93
C GLY A 316 11.56 -5.79 20.25
N SER A 317 12.75 -5.80 20.85
CA SER A 317 13.99 -6.38 20.31
C SER A 317 14.57 -7.52 21.16
N LEU A 318 13.85 -7.96 22.20
CA LEU A 318 14.26 -9.07 23.07
C LEU A 318 14.56 -10.33 22.28
N ASP A 319 15.66 -10.99 22.66
CA ASP A 319 16.14 -12.23 22.09
C ASP A 319 16.28 -13.29 23.20
N PRO A 320 15.30 -14.21 23.32
CA PRO A 320 15.33 -15.22 24.38
C PRO A 320 16.51 -16.19 24.24
N SER A 321 17.07 -16.35 23.03
CA SER A 321 18.23 -17.25 22.81
C SER A 321 19.51 -16.74 23.48
N LYS A 322 19.60 -15.43 23.75
CA LYS A 322 20.74 -14.77 24.40
C LYS A 322 20.57 -14.65 25.92
N GLY A 323 19.57 -15.31 26.50
CA GLY A 323 19.24 -15.19 27.92
C GLY A 323 18.72 -13.80 28.31
N GLN A 324 18.19 -13.03 27.35
CA GLN A 324 17.56 -11.75 27.65
C GLN A 324 16.19 -11.98 28.29
N SER A 325 15.85 -11.11 29.25
CA SER A 325 14.55 -11.16 29.92
C SER A 325 13.88 -9.79 29.96
N THR A 326 12.57 -9.80 30.08
CA THR A 326 11.68 -8.65 30.03
C THR A 326 11.85 -7.78 31.26
N THR A 327 12.25 -8.35 32.39
CA THR A 327 12.53 -7.59 33.61
C THR A 327 13.95 -7.04 33.65
N ARG A 328 14.96 -7.84 33.24
CA ARG A 328 16.37 -7.48 33.40
C ARG A 328 16.89 -6.63 32.24
N THR A 329 16.58 -6.99 31.00
CA THR A 329 17.19 -6.36 29.83
C THR A 329 16.73 -4.91 29.61
N PRO A 330 15.43 -4.57 29.71
CA PRO A 330 14.98 -3.18 29.66
C PRO A 330 15.58 -2.31 30.77
N ALA A 331 15.62 -2.81 32.01
CA ALA A 331 16.19 -2.10 33.15
C ALA A 331 17.69 -1.82 32.96
N ALA A 332 18.46 -2.81 32.51
CA ALA A 332 19.89 -2.63 32.20
C ALA A 332 20.13 -1.69 31.01
N THR A 333 19.24 -1.71 30.00
CA THR A 333 19.31 -0.77 28.88
C THR A 333 19.07 0.66 29.36
N LEU A 334 18.04 0.86 30.20
CA LEU A 334 17.73 2.13 30.81
C LEU A 334 18.91 2.68 31.63
N ASP A 335 19.45 1.89 32.54
CA ASP A 335 20.61 2.26 33.37
C ASP A 335 21.79 2.74 32.50
N ARG A 336 22.10 1.99 31.44
CA ARG A 336 23.17 2.33 30.50
C ARG A 336 22.87 3.58 29.69
N THR A 337 21.61 3.83 29.33
CA THR A 337 21.22 5.06 28.63
C THR A 337 21.33 6.28 29.53
N LEU A 338 20.79 6.23 30.75
CA LEU A 338 20.83 7.33 31.71
C LEU A 338 22.26 7.71 32.12
N SER A 339 23.10 6.69 32.33
CA SER A 339 24.53 6.88 32.63
C SER A 339 25.28 7.61 31.52
N LYS A 340 24.89 7.41 30.25
CA LYS A 340 25.54 8.04 29.09
C LYS A 340 25.02 9.45 28.83
N SER A 341 23.72 9.67 29.05
CA SER A 341 23.04 10.89 28.61
C SER A 341 23.10 12.00 29.66
N ASN A 342 23.35 11.70 30.94
CA ASN A 342 23.29 12.66 32.06
C ASN A 342 21.99 13.50 32.05
N THR A 343 20.93 12.98 31.41
CA THR A 343 19.73 13.72 30.99
C THR A 343 18.75 13.96 32.12
N LEU A 344 18.79 13.16 33.18
CA LEU A 344 17.87 13.24 34.32
C LEU A 344 18.51 13.94 35.53
N LYS A 345 19.10 15.13 35.33
CA LYS A 345 19.48 16.01 36.43
C LYS A 345 18.26 16.80 36.89
N VAL A 346 17.66 16.37 37.99
CA VAL A 346 16.54 17.06 38.64
C VAL A 346 17.03 18.35 39.32
N GLN A 347 16.26 19.44 39.19
CA GLN A 347 16.51 20.67 39.95
C GLN A 347 16.00 20.52 41.39
N ASP A 348 16.68 21.14 42.37
CA ASP A 348 16.35 21.07 43.80
C ASP A 348 15.05 21.82 44.17
N ARG A 349 13.90 21.38 43.64
CA ARG A 349 12.58 21.95 43.92
C ARG A 349 11.59 20.87 44.30
N ALA A 350 11.02 20.97 45.50
CA ALA A 350 9.98 20.07 45.98
C ALA A 350 8.65 20.27 45.24
N ALA A 351 7.92 19.19 45.01
CA ALA A 351 6.61 19.23 44.35
C ALA A 351 5.58 20.05 45.16
N THR A 352 4.89 20.99 44.50
CA THR A 352 3.84 21.83 45.12
C THR A 352 2.44 21.21 45.04
N ARG A 353 2.22 20.17 44.21
CA ARG A 353 0.93 19.48 44.00
C ARG A 353 1.14 18.01 43.59
N LEU A 354 0.36 17.10 44.21
CA LEU A 354 0.47 15.63 44.07
C LEU A 354 -0.32 15.01 42.89
N LYS A 355 -1.11 15.78 42.12
CA LYS A 355 -1.90 15.22 41.01
C LYS A 355 -1.07 15.11 39.73
N ILE A 356 -0.61 13.91 39.42
CA ILE A 356 0.08 13.60 38.16
C ILE A 356 -0.97 13.14 37.12
N PRO A 357 -0.98 13.68 35.90
CA PRO A 357 -1.89 13.23 34.86
C PRO A 357 -1.53 11.82 34.37
N SER A 358 -2.55 11.05 34.02
CA SER A 358 -2.40 9.71 33.44
C SER A 358 -1.57 9.74 32.15
N ILE A 359 -0.64 8.81 32.01
CA ILE A 359 0.28 8.74 30.86
C ILE A 359 -0.26 7.75 29.82
N GLN A 360 -0.11 8.12 28.55
CA GLN A 360 -0.52 7.28 27.42
C GLN A 360 0.56 6.26 27.09
N LEU A 361 0.17 4.99 26.98
CA LEU A 361 1.06 3.96 26.44
C LEU A 361 1.18 4.05 24.91
N PRO A 362 2.32 3.63 24.33
CA PRO A 362 2.39 3.34 22.90
C PRO A 362 1.27 2.36 22.52
N PHE A 363 0.84 2.37 21.25
CA PHE A 363 -0.16 1.48 20.63
C PHE A 363 -1.64 1.90 20.62
N LYS A 364 -2.03 3.07 21.15
CA LYS A 364 -3.41 3.59 21.07
C LYS A 364 -3.99 3.62 19.63
N GLN A 365 -3.14 3.81 18.61
CA GLN A 365 -3.58 3.89 17.21
C GLN A 365 -3.88 2.54 16.55
N LEU A 366 -3.44 1.43 17.15
CA LEU A 366 -3.57 0.07 16.60
C LEU A 366 -4.70 -0.73 17.24
N ALA A 367 -5.09 -0.36 18.46
CA ALA A 367 -6.33 -0.80 19.07
C ALA A 367 -7.50 0.00 18.46
N PRO A 368 -8.49 -0.63 17.81
CA PRO A 368 -9.73 0.07 17.55
C PRO A 368 -10.30 0.50 18.90
N GLU A 369 -10.65 1.78 19.06
CA GLU A 369 -11.52 2.22 20.15
C GLU A 369 -12.82 1.41 20.00
N THR A 370 -12.94 0.32 20.75
CA THR A 370 -14.20 -0.37 20.93
C THR A 370 -15.05 0.57 21.77
N LYS A 371 -15.78 1.46 21.09
CA LYS A 371 -16.97 2.05 21.67
C LYS A 371 -17.96 0.90 21.79
N THR A 372 -18.14 0.41 23.01
CA THR A 372 -19.31 -0.36 23.43
C THR A 372 -20.58 0.42 23.15
#